data_AF-A0A2E9EW34-F1
#
_entry.id   AF-A0A2E9EW34-F1
#
_cell.length_a   1.000
_cell.length_b   1.000
_cell.length_c   1.000
_cell.angle_alpha   90.00
_cell.angle_beta   90.00
_cell.angle_gamma   90.00
#
_symmetry.space_group_name_H-M   'P 1'
#
loop_
_entity.id
_entity.type
_entity.pdbx_description
1 polymer ?
#
loop_
_entity_poly.entity_id
_entity_poly.type
_entity_poly.pdbx_seq_one_letter_code
_entity_poly.pdbx_strand_id
1 'polypeptide(L)'
;MASIVINSFSNAAQDSRNVLAKQQQATLQSAINNWVASQIGGYEYPDPSNPGIVYRRSVDYVRNKYNYSSGYWTSSPANQRSSRAKYGNPGRLELISNYLDQDTYQHLVESSIDQDPGVIVSQAMKKTGQYIVLPDWEQPSNGNSAPYPKVKLYP
;
A
#
# COMPACT_ATOMS: atom_id res chain seq x y z
N MET A 1 -9.84 31.44 33.68
CA MET A 1 -10.52 31.09 32.41
C MET A 1 -9.52 30.92 31.26
N ALA A 2 -8.48 30.10 31.44
CA ALA A 2 -7.43 29.84 30.42
C ALA A 2 -7.50 28.41 29.84
N SER A 3 -8.31 27.51 30.41
CA SER A 3 -8.38 26.10 29.98
C SER A 3 -9.33 25.85 28.80
N ILE A 4 -10.28 26.75 28.52
CA ILE A 4 -11.22 26.58 27.39
C ILE A 4 -10.53 26.84 26.04
N VAL A 5 -9.60 27.79 26.00
CA VAL A 5 -8.86 28.15 24.77
C VAL A 5 -7.79 27.10 24.45
N ILE A 6 -7.11 26.55 25.46
CA ILE A 6 -6.11 25.48 25.26
C ILE A 6 -6.80 24.19 24.78
N ASN A 7 -7.99 23.87 25.29
CA ASN A 7 -8.75 22.70 24.84
C ASN A 7 -9.30 22.84 23.40
N SER A 8 -9.77 24.03 22.99
CA SER A 8 -10.24 24.22 21.62
C SER A 8 -9.09 24.16 20.60
N PHE A 9 -7.92 24.72 20.93
CA PHE A 9 -6.73 24.60 20.07
C PHE A 9 -6.18 23.17 20.00
N SER A 10 -6.21 22.42 21.11
CA SER A 10 -5.81 21.01 21.13
C SER A 10 -6.72 20.14 20.26
N ASN A 11 -8.03 20.34 20.35
CA ASN A 11 -9.02 19.61 19.54
C ASN A 11 -8.89 19.97 18.05
N ALA A 12 -8.78 21.27 17.71
CA ALA A 12 -8.60 21.70 16.34
C ALA A 12 -7.30 21.15 15.71
N ALA A 13 -6.22 21.04 16.48
CA ALA A 13 -4.97 20.44 16.02
C ALA A 13 -5.08 18.92 15.82
N GLN A 14 -5.81 18.21 16.68
CA GLN A 14 -6.08 16.78 16.49
C GLN A 14 -6.98 16.51 15.29
N ASP A 15 -8.05 17.30 15.12
CA ASP A 15 -8.97 17.18 13.99
C ASP A 15 -8.25 17.45 12.67
N SER A 16 -7.40 18.47 12.63
CA SER A 16 -6.57 18.77 11.46
C SER A 16 -5.64 17.60 11.10
N ARG A 17 -5.02 16.95 12.10
CA ARG A 17 -4.17 15.76 11.87
C ARG A 17 -4.97 14.55 11.40
N ASN A 18 -6.18 14.35 11.93
CA ASN A 18 -7.09 13.30 11.48
C ASN A 18 -7.53 13.50 10.03
N VAL A 19 -7.78 14.75 9.61
CA VAL A 19 -8.08 15.09 8.22
C VAL A 19 -6.87 14.78 7.32
N LEU A 20 -5.66 15.16 7.75
CA LEU A 20 -4.43 14.86 7.01
C LEU A 20 -4.19 13.35 6.86
N ALA A 21 -4.39 12.56 7.92
CA ALA A 21 -4.24 11.11 7.86
C ALA A 21 -5.22 10.46 6.86
N LYS A 22 -6.48 10.93 6.82
CA LYS A 22 -7.48 10.50 5.83
C LYS A 22 -7.13 10.94 4.41
N GLN A 23 -6.59 12.15 4.24
CA GLN A 23 -6.11 12.61 2.94
C GLN A 23 -4.94 11.75 2.45
N GLN A 24 -3.97 11.44 3.33
CA GLN A 24 -2.87 10.53 3.01
C GLN A 24 -3.36 9.13 2.63
N GLN A 25 -4.37 8.60 3.34
CA GLN A 25 -5.03 7.35 2.97
C GLN A 25 -5.63 7.41 1.55
N ALA A 26 -6.33 8.50 1.22
CA ALA A 26 -6.95 8.68 -0.10
C ALA A 26 -5.89 8.81 -1.21
N THR A 27 -4.80 9.52 -0.95
CA THR A 27 -3.66 9.64 -1.89
C THR A 27 -3.05 8.26 -2.17
N LEU A 28 -2.77 7.47 -1.12
CA LEU A 28 -2.25 6.11 -1.29
C LEU A 28 -3.26 5.21 -2.03
N GLN A 29 -4.55 5.34 -1.75
CA GLN A 29 -5.58 4.59 -2.46
C GLN A 29 -5.61 4.93 -3.96
N SER A 30 -5.49 6.21 -4.31
CA SER A 30 -5.41 6.65 -5.70
C SER A 30 -4.15 6.11 -6.39
N ALA A 31 -3.00 6.22 -5.73
CA ALA A 31 -1.72 5.72 -6.25
C ALA A 31 -1.76 4.21 -6.54
N ILE A 32 -2.35 3.42 -5.64
CA ILE A 32 -2.54 1.99 -5.85
C ILE A 32 -3.51 1.71 -6.99
N ASN A 33 -4.63 2.42 -7.08
CA ASN A 33 -5.59 2.23 -8.18
C ASN A 33 -4.94 2.53 -9.53
N ASN A 34 -4.14 3.60 -9.62
CA ASN A 34 -3.41 3.98 -10.83
C ASN A 34 -2.33 2.94 -11.18
N TRP A 35 -1.61 2.42 -10.18
CA TRP A 35 -0.67 1.32 -10.38
C TRP A 35 -1.37 0.08 -10.94
N VAL A 36 -2.45 -0.39 -10.29
CA VAL A 36 -3.23 -1.55 -10.75
C VAL A 36 -3.71 -1.36 -12.19
N ALA A 37 -4.27 -0.19 -12.50
CA ALA A 37 -4.76 0.12 -13.85
C ALA A 37 -3.64 0.06 -14.90
N SER A 38 -2.44 0.53 -14.58
CA SER A 38 -1.27 0.47 -15.47
C SER A 38 -0.69 -0.95 -15.63
N GLN A 39 -0.88 -1.81 -14.62
CA GLN A 39 -0.40 -3.18 -14.67
C GLN A 39 -1.31 -4.09 -15.50
N ILE A 40 -2.62 -3.86 -15.56
CA ILE A 40 -3.56 -4.75 -16.24
C ILE A 40 -3.52 -4.54 -17.77
N GLY A 41 -3.66 -5.62 -18.54
CA GLY A 41 -3.98 -5.52 -19.97
C GLY A 41 -2.79 -5.60 -20.94
N GLY A 42 -1.63 -6.06 -20.48
CA GLY A 42 -0.49 -6.36 -21.37
C GLY A 42 0.10 -7.75 -21.13
N TYR A 43 1.33 -7.93 -21.60
CA TYR A 43 2.13 -9.13 -21.36
C TYR A 43 3.44 -8.76 -20.66
N GLU A 44 3.98 -9.68 -19.87
CA GLU A 44 5.26 -9.53 -19.16
C GLU A 44 6.07 -10.82 -19.29
N TYR A 45 7.39 -10.69 -19.20
CA TYR A 45 8.38 -11.78 -19.18
C TYR A 45 9.01 -11.85 -17.78
N PRO A 46 8.32 -12.44 -16.81
CA PRO A 46 8.69 -12.32 -15.40
C PRO A 46 9.83 -13.23 -14.96
N ASP A 47 10.23 -14.22 -15.76
CA ASP A 47 11.35 -15.09 -15.47
C ASP A 47 12.58 -14.69 -16.30
N PRO A 48 13.61 -14.04 -15.69
CA PRO A 48 14.84 -13.68 -16.40
C PRO A 48 15.60 -14.88 -16.96
N SER A 49 15.41 -16.06 -16.38
CA SER A 49 16.10 -17.29 -16.78
C SER A 49 15.38 -18.01 -17.92
N ASN A 50 14.11 -17.69 -18.17
CA ASN A 50 13.29 -18.30 -19.24
C ASN A 50 12.54 -17.21 -20.03
N PRO A 51 13.25 -16.44 -20.88
CA PRO A 51 12.66 -15.32 -21.63
C PRO A 51 11.59 -15.73 -22.65
N GLY A 52 11.41 -17.03 -22.92
CA GLY A 52 10.33 -17.52 -23.77
C GLY A 52 8.98 -17.61 -23.08
N ILE A 53 8.91 -17.46 -21.75
CA ILE A 53 7.65 -17.56 -21.00
C ILE A 53 7.00 -16.18 -20.91
N VAL A 54 5.88 -16.04 -21.60
CA VAL A 54 5.05 -14.83 -21.62
C VAL A 54 3.84 -15.03 -20.72
N TYR A 55 3.62 -14.12 -19.77
CA TYR A 55 2.40 -14.11 -18.97
C TYR A 55 1.51 -12.93 -19.35
N ARG A 56 0.21 -13.21 -19.53
CA ARG A 56 -0.80 -12.16 -19.63
C ARG A 56 -0.97 -11.51 -18.26
N ARG A 57 -0.90 -10.18 -18.20
CA ARG A 57 -1.15 -9.37 -16.99
C ARG A 57 -2.65 -9.32 -16.69
N SER A 58 -3.20 -10.46 -16.26
CA SER A 58 -4.57 -10.59 -15.74
C SER A 58 -4.66 -10.01 -14.33
N VAL A 59 -5.89 -9.82 -13.83
CA VAL A 59 -6.13 -9.36 -12.46
C VAL A 59 -5.46 -10.29 -11.43
N ASP A 60 -5.56 -11.60 -11.62
CA ASP A 60 -4.94 -12.58 -10.72
C ASP A 60 -3.41 -12.50 -10.73
N TYR A 61 -2.81 -12.24 -11.90
CA TYR A 61 -1.38 -12.06 -12.03
C TYR A 61 -0.90 -10.78 -11.32
N VAL A 62 -1.58 -9.64 -11.57
CA VAL A 62 -1.24 -8.37 -10.91
C VAL A 62 -1.47 -8.46 -9.40
N ARG A 63 -2.50 -9.17 -8.96
CA ARG A 63 -2.72 -9.47 -7.54
C ARG A 63 -1.58 -10.26 -6.93
N ASN A 64 -1.10 -11.32 -7.61
CA ASN A 64 0.06 -12.06 -7.13
C ASN A 64 1.30 -11.17 -7.07
N LYS A 65 1.51 -10.28 -8.04
CA LYS A 65 2.60 -9.29 -8.05
C LYS A 65 2.51 -8.30 -6.88
N TYR A 66 1.30 -7.84 -6.56
CA TYR A 66 1.04 -6.97 -5.41
C TYR A 66 1.25 -7.68 -4.07
N ASN A 67 0.88 -8.96 -3.99
CA ASN A 67 0.96 -9.74 -2.76
C ASN A 67 2.34 -10.33 -2.49
N TYR A 68 3.14 -10.65 -3.51
CA TYR A 68 4.38 -11.42 -3.37
C TYR A 68 5.54 -10.76 -4.10
N SER A 69 6.74 -10.78 -3.51
CA SER A 69 7.94 -10.22 -4.13
C SER A 69 8.68 -11.23 -5.00
N SER A 70 8.70 -12.49 -4.58
CA SER A 70 9.36 -13.61 -5.26
C SER A 70 8.33 -14.57 -5.86
N GLY A 71 8.61 -15.07 -7.07
CA GLY A 71 7.80 -16.10 -7.73
C GLY A 71 6.36 -15.68 -8.02
N TYR A 72 6.07 -14.37 -8.07
CA TYR A 72 4.73 -13.81 -8.22
C TYR A 72 4.03 -14.22 -9.53
N TRP A 73 4.80 -14.64 -10.53
CA TRP A 73 4.32 -15.12 -11.82
C TRP A 73 3.81 -16.56 -11.81
N THR A 74 4.05 -17.32 -10.74
CA THR A 74 3.61 -18.71 -10.64
C THR A 74 2.27 -18.82 -9.91
N SER A 75 1.42 -19.76 -10.30
CA SER A 75 0.22 -20.17 -9.53
C SER A 75 0.50 -21.34 -8.57
N SER A 76 1.74 -21.86 -8.57
CA SER A 76 2.09 -23.08 -7.83
C SER A 76 2.07 -22.88 -6.30
N PRO A 77 1.26 -23.66 -5.55
CA PRO A 77 1.24 -23.65 -4.09
C PRO A 77 2.48 -24.26 -3.43
N ALA A 78 3.32 -24.97 -4.20
CA ALA A 78 4.41 -25.78 -3.65
C ALA A 78 5.63 -24.96 -3.19
N ASN A 79 5.81 -23.75 -3.72
CA ASN A 79 6.91 -22.88 -3.31
C ASN A 79 6.41 -21.89 -2.24
N GLN A 80 7.05 -21.89 -1.07
CA GLN A 80 6.81 -20.86 -0.06
C GLN A 80 7.10 -19.48 -0.67
N ARG A 81 6.12 -18.57 -0.60
CA ARG A 81 6.24 -17.21 -1.13
C ARG A 81 6.37 -16.23 0.02
N SER A 82 7.23 -15.26 -0.18
CA SER A 82 7.35 -14.15 0.75
C SER A 82 6.36 -13.07 0.36
N SER A 83 5.40 -12.80 1.24
CA SER A 83 4.43 -11.71 1.05
C SER A 83 5.14 -10.37 1.11
N ARG A 84 4.80 -9.44 0.19
CA ARG A 84 5.24 -8.03 0.22
C ARG A 84 4.83 -7.32 1.51
N ALA A 85 3.78 -7.78 2.20
CA ALA A 85 3.43 -7.31 3.53
C ALA A 85 4.55 -7.57 4.56
N LYS A 86 5.27 -8.70 4.44
CA LYS A 86 6.35 -9.10 5.35
C LYS A 86 7.66 -8.36 5.11
N TYR A 87 7.84 -7.75 3.94
CA TYR A 87 9.05 -6.99 3.58
C TYR A 87 9.03 -5.54 4.06
N GLY A 88 7.99 -5.11 4.75
CA GLY A 88 7.91 -3.77 5.33
C GLY A 88 7.50 -2.67 4.37
N ASN A 89 7.77 -1.43 4.77
CA ASN A 89 7.53 -0.22 3.97
C ASN A 89 8.07 -0.31 2.52
N PRO A 90 9.25 -0.88 2.23
CA PRO A 90 9.68 -1.03 0.85
C PRO A 90 8.81 -2.00 0.04
N GLY A 91 8.14 -2.99 0.65
CA GLY A 91 7.48 -4.06 -0.11
C GLY A 91 6.33 -3.60 -1.02
N ARG A 92 5.39 -2.82 -0.49
CA ARG A 92 4.20 -2.36 -1.24
C ARG A 92 4.23 -0.88 -1.60
N LEU A 93 4.89 -0.05 -0.79
CA LEU A 93 5.03 1.37 -1.08
C LEU A 93 5.89 1.59 -2.34
N GLU A 94 6.91 0.75 -2.56
CA GLU A 94 7.76 0.79 -3.76
C GLU A 94 6.95 0.58 -5.04
N LEU A 95 5.91 -0.26 -5.02
CA LEU A 95 5.08 -0.50 -6.21
C LEU A 95 4.43 0.79 -6.72
N ILE A 96 4.10 1.69 -5.80
CA ILE A 96 3.42 2.94 -6.07
C ILE A 96 4.34 4.16 -6.04
N SER A 97 5.67 3.98 -5.95
CA SER A 97 6.63 5.07 -5.87
C SER A 97 6.49 6.06 -7.03
N ASN A 98 6.35 5.56 -8.26
CA ASN A 98 6.14 6.36 -9.47
C ASN A 98 4.76 7.03 -9.57
N TYR A 99 3.85 6.73 -8.64
CA TYR A 99 2.50 7.30 -8.56
C TYR A 99 2.35 8.25 -7.38
N LEU A 100 3.43 8.47 -6.64
CA LEU A 100 3.56 9.44 -5.58
C LEU A 100 4.61 10.46 -6.00
N ASP A 101 4.51 11.66 -5.45
CA ASP A 101 5.62 12.60 -5.53
C ASP A 101 6.82 12.05 -4.74
N GLN A 102 8.03 12.30 -5.24
CA GLN A 102 9.27 11.77 -4.65
C GLN A 102 9.40 12.17 -3.18
N ASP A 103 9.07 13.42 -2.83
CA ASP A 103 9.19 13.91 -1.46
C ASP A 103 8.16 13.22 -0.55
N THR A 104 6.96 12.94 -1.07
CA THR A 104 5.92 12.22 -0.33
C THR A 104 6.33 10.78 -0.07
N TYR A 105 6.88 10.11 -1.09
CA TYR A 105 7.38 8.74 -0.96
C TYR A 105 8.51 8.67 0.08
N GLN A 106 9.52 9.53 -0.03
CA GLN A 106 10.64 9.57 0.92
C GLN A 106 10.16 9.84 2.34
N HIS A 107 9.28 10.83 2.51
CA HIS A 107 8.73 11.15 3.83
C HIS A 107 8.00 9.95 4.46
N LEU A 108 7.21 9.20 3.68
CA LEU A 108 6.53 8.00 4.17
C LEU A 108 7.52 6.88 4.52
N VAL A 109 8.57 6.68 3.71
CA VAL A 109 9.62 5.69 3.99
C VAL A 109 10.38 6.05 5.28
N GLU A 110 10.88 7.28 5.38
CA GLU A 110 11.66 7.77 6.52
C GLU A 110 10.84 7.76 7.81
N SER A 111 9.59 8.24 7.75
CA SER A 111 8.76 8.27 8.94
C SER A 111 8.36 6.86 9.39
N SER A 112 8.40 5.86 8.53
CA SER A 112 7.99 4.50 8.86
C SER A 112 9.16 3.54 9.14
N ILE A 113 10.40 4.03 9.16
CA ILE A 113 11.60 3.19 9.28
C ILE A 113 11.65 2.34 10.56
N ASP A 114 11.15 2.87 11.67
CA ASP A 114 11.12 2.20 12.98
C ASP A 114 9.77 1.50 13.27
N GLN A 115 8.94 1.27 12.26
CA GLN A 115 7.62 0.65 12.42
C GLN A 115 7.62 -0.82 11.98
N ASP A 116 6.60 -1.55 12.42
CA ASP A 116 6.39 -2.93 12.00
C ASP A 116 6.32 -3.05 10.47
N PRO A 117 6.78 -4.17 9.90
CA PRO A 117 6.68 -4.40 8.48
C PRO A 117 5.23 -4.28 7.96
N GLY A 118 4.99 -3.35 7.04
CA GLY A 118 3.68 -3.11 6.41
C GLY A 118 2.88 -1.98 7.04
N VAL A 119 3.41 -1.37 8.11
CA VAL A 119 2.88 -0.19 8.78
C VAL A 119 3.54 1.06 8.18
N ILE A 120 2.71 1.88 7.54
CA ILE A 120 3.07 3.17 6.98
C ILE A 120 2.53 4.25 7.90
N VAL A 121 3.40 5.13 8.37
CA VAL A 121 3.05 6.29 9.19
C VAL A 121 3.53 7.56 8.50
N SER A 122 3.12 8.68 9.08
CA SER A 122 3.56 10.03 8.74
C SER A 122 3.72 10.78 10.05
N GLN A 123 4.34 11.95 10.02
CA GLN A 123 4.46 12.77 11.24
C GLN A 123 3.08 13.10 11.86
N ALA A 124 2.06 13.36 11.04
CA ALA A 124 0.70 13.62 11.52
C ALA A 124 0.10 12.37 12.20
N MET A 125 0.23 11.21 11.56
CA MET A 125 -0.26 9.93 12.05
C MET A 125 0.42 9.50 13.36
N LYS A 126 1.74 9.68 13.48
CA LYS A 126 2.47 9.45 14.74
C LYS A 126 1.92 10.27 15.91
N LYS A 127 1.41 11.47 15.63
CA LYS A 127 0.85 12.37 16.66
C LYS A 127 -0.60 12.05 17.01
N THR A 128 -1.31 11.29 16.19
CA THR A 128 -2.69 10.82 16.44
C THR A 128 -2.74 9.35 16.87
N GLY A 129 -1.61 8.64 16.86
CA GLY A 129 -1.54 7.20 17.13
C GLY A 129 -1.93 6.34 15.93
N GLN A 130 -2.29 6.97 14.81
CA GLN A 130 -2.79 6.28 13.63
C GLN A 130 -1.68 5.70 12.78
N TYR A 131 -2.06 4.74 11.94
CA TYR A 131 -1.19 4.21 10.91
C TYR A 131 -1.97 3.66 9.73
N ILE A 132 -1.32 3.60 8.58
CA ILE A 132 -1.85 3.03 7.36
C ILE A 132 -1.25 1.65 7.13
N VAL A 133 -2.08 0.72 6.67
CA VAL A 133 -1.65 -0.58 6.18
C VAL A 133 -2.11 -0.74 4.73
N LEU A 134 -1.23 -1.32 3.92
CA LEU A 134 -1.54 -1.85 2.61
C LEU A 134 -1.76 -3.36 2.75
N PRO A 135 -2.98 -3.84 3.05
CA PRO A 135 -3.25 -5.26 3.26
C PRO A 135 -3.14 -6.05 1.96
N ASP A 136 -3.18 -7.38 2.10
CA ASP A 136 -3.20 -8.29 0.96
C ASP A 136 -4.41 -8.02 0.08
N TRP A 137 -4.20 -8.04 -1.24
CA TRP A 137 -5.28 -7.97 -2.19
C TRP A 137 -6.00 -9.31 -2.17
N GLU A 138 -7.22 -9.29 -1.63
CA GLU A 138 -8.11 -10.45 -1.49
C GLU A 138 -8.45 -11.09 -2.84
N GLN A 139 -8.66 -12.40 -2.81
CA GLN A 139 -9.18 -13.12 -3.97
C GLN A 139 -10.68 -12.80 -4.15
N PRO A 140 -11.18 -12.78 -5.40
CA PRO A 140 -12.61 -12.67 -5.64
C PRO A 140 -13.33 -13.84 -4.97
N SER A 141 -14.36 -13.53 -4.20
CA SER A 141 -15.30 -14.53 -3.71
C SER A 141 -16.36 -14.82 -4.77
N ASN A 142 -16.62 -16.10 -5.02
CA ASN A 142 -17.70 -16.67 -5.84
C ASN A 142 -18.51 -15.68 -6.70
N GLY A 143 -18.05 -15.43 -7.94
CA GLY A 143 -18.81 -14.68 -8.95
C GLY A 143 -18.70 -13.16 -8.89
N ASN A 144 -18.03 -12.59 -7.88
CA ASN A 144 -17.78 -11.15 -7.82
C ASN A 144 -16.44 -10.77 -8.46
N SER A 145 -16.40 -9.61 -9.12
CA SER A 145 -15.15 -8.99 -9.56
C SER A 145 -14.21 -8.83 -8.35
N ALA A 146 -12.92 -9.16 -8.51
CA ALA A 146 -11.94 -8.98 -7.45
C ALA A 146 -11.91 -7.48 -7.07
N PRO A 147 -12.24 -7.11 -5.82
CA PRO A 147 -12.21 -5.71 -5.42
C PRO A 147 -10.77 -5.23 -5.49
N TYR A 148 -10.52 -4.00 -5.96
CA TYR A 148 -9.17 -3.44 -5.95
C TYR A 148 -8.60 -3.43 -4.51
N PRO A 149 -7.28 -3.54 -4.35
CA PRO A 149 -6.63 -3.47 -3.03
C PRO A 149 -7.04 -2.20 -2.28
N LYS A 150 -7.38 -2.36 -1.00
CA LYS A 150 -7.89 -1.27 -0.16
C LYS A 150 -6.86 -0.84 0.87
N VAL A 151 -6.56 0.46 0.90
CA VAL A 151 -5.74 1.09 1.94
C VAL A 151 -6.56 1.22 3.22
N LYS A 152 -6.04 0.72 4.34
CA LYS A 152 -6.73 0.79 5.64
C LYS A 152 -5.98 1.75 6.56
N LEU A 153 -6.71 2.70 7.13
CA LEU A 153 -6.25 3.56 8.22
C LEU A 153 -6.74 2.97 9.54
N TYR A 154 -5.82 2.76 10.47
CA TYR A 154 -6.08 2.24 11.80
C TYR A 154 -5.84 3.33 12.86
N PRO A 155 -6.63 3.33 13.95
CA PRO A 155 -6.41 4.20 15.10
C PRO A 155 -5.21 3.79 15.94
#